data_AF-A0A0F4JQ52-F1
#
_entry.id   AF-A0A0F4JQ52-F1
#
_cell.length_a   1.000
_cell.length_b   1.000
_cell.length_c   1.000
_cell.angle_alpha   90.00
_cell.angle_beta   90.00
_cell.angle_gamma   90.00
#
_symmetry.space_group_name_H-M   'P 1'
#
loop_
_entity.id
_entity.type
_entity.pdbx_description
1 polymer ?
#
loop_
_entity_poly.entity_id
_entity_poly.type
_entity_poly.pdbx_seq_one_letter_code
_entity_poly.pdbx_strand_id
1 'polypeptide(L)'
;GNMVDLDSNPTKLIDIVEIGKQLLITRGALTTFSITNDVAKYFAIIPAMFATAYPGLEALNIMGLSSPRSAITSAIIFNALIIVALIPLALRGVRYEPASAHDLLRRNLGVYGLGGLVLPFVGIKLIDLLVSLVPGME
;
A
#
# COMPACT_ATOMS: atom_id res chain seq x y z
N GLY A 1 30.08 -7.39 -20.15
CA GLY A 1 29.64 -8.10 -21.35
C GLY A 1 28.67 -7.20 -22.09
N ASN A 2 28.98 -6.84 -23.32
CA ASN A 2 28.13 -5.96 -24.12
C ASN A 2 26.90 -6.72 -24.62
N MET A 3 25.79 -6.00 -24.74
CA MET A 3 24.53 -6.49 -25.29
C MET A 3 24.75 -6.72 -26.80
N VAL A 4 24.79 -7.98 -27.21
CA VAL A 4 24.89 -8.36 -28.63
C VAL A 4 23.48 -8.28 -29.20
N ASP A 5 23.23 -7.24 -29.98
CA ASP A 5 22.00 -7.09 -30.76
C ASP A 5 22.07 -8.05 -31.97
N LEU A 6 21.38 -9.18 -31.88
CA LEU A 6 21.37 -10.21 -32.92
C LEU A 6 20.40 -9.89 -34.07
N ASP A 7 19.56 -8.86 -33.96
CA ASP A 7 18.62 -8.43 -35.00
C ASP A 7 18.52 -6.91 -35.01
N SER A 8 19.27 -6.27 -35.90
CA SER A 8 19.30 -4.82 -36.11
C SER A 8 17.97 -4.27 -36.66
N ASN A 9 16.90 -4.34 -35.88
CA ASN A 9 15.60 -3.76 -36.21
C ASN A 9 15.27 -2.64 -35.20
N PRO A 10 15.18 -1.37 -35.64
CA PRO A 10 14.96 -0.22 -34.76
C PRO A 10 13.67 -0.30 -33.94
N THR A 11 12.72 -1.16 -34.33
CA THR A 11 11.47 -1.40 -33.60
C THR A 11 11.70 -2.09 -32.24
N LYS A 12 12.69 -2.99 -32.12
CA LYS A 12 12.98 -3.70 -30.85
C LYS A 12 13.45 -2.75 -29.74
N LEU A 13 14.09 -1.65 -30.10
CA LEU A 13 14.51 -0.63 -29.13
C LEU A 13 13.30 0.06 -28.49
N ILE A 14 12.22 0.26 -29.24
CA ILE A 14 10.98 0.85 -28.74
C ILE A 14 10.33 -0.09 -27.72
N ASP A 15 10.26 -1.39 -28.04
CA ASP A 15 9.68 -2.41 -27.15
C ASP A 15 10.44 -2.49 -25.81
N ILE A 16 11.78 -2.45 -25.85
CA ILE A 16 12.62 -2.45 -24.64
C ILE A 16 12.35 -1.20 -23.78
N VAL A 17 12.24 -0.04 -24.41
CA VAL A 17 11.94 1.23 -23.71
C VAL A 17 10.55 1.18 -23.07
N GLU A 18 9.56 0.61 -23.75
CA GLU A 18 8.20 0.48 -23.23
C GLU A 18 8.14 -0.43 -22.00
N ILE A 19 8.77 -1.60 -22.05
CA ILE A 19 8.90 -2.50 -20.89
C ILE A 19 9.60 -1.79 -19.73
N GLY A 20 10.69 -1.06 -20.01
CA GLY A 20 11.40 -0.28 -19.01
C GLY A 20 10.52 0.77 -18.33
N LYS A 21 9.72 1.51 -19.09
CA LYS A 21 8.75 2.48 -18.56
C LYS A 21 7.70 1.80 -17.68
N GLN A 22 7.14 0.67 -18.11
CA GLN A 22 6.14 -0.06 -17.33
C GLN A 22 6.70 -0.54 -15.99
N LEU A 23 7.93 -1.07 -15.97
CA LEU A 23 8.61 -1.50 -14.75
C LEU A 23 8.86 -0.33 -13.78
N LEU A 24 9.33 0.81 -14.29
CA LEU A 24 9.58 2.01 -13.49
C LEU A 24 8.29 2.57 -12.88
N ILE A 25 7.22 2.64 -13.67
CA ILE A 25 5.91 3.14 -13.22
C ILE A 25 5.30 2.20 -12.18
N THR A 26 5.36 0.89 -12.42
CA THR A 26 4.86 -0.11 -11.46
C THR A 26 5.59 -0.01 -10.13
N ARG A 27 6.92 0.13 -10.15
CA ARG A 27 7.71 0.36 -8.93
C ARG A 27 7.30 1.65 -8.22
N GLY A 28 7.12 2.75 -8.95
CA GLY A 28 6.69 4.03 -8.39
C GLY A 28 5.32 3.96 -7.72
N ALA A 29 4.37 3.25 -8.34
CA ALA A 29 3.04 2.99 -7.81
C ALA A 29 3.08 2.19 -6.51
N LEU A 30 3.82 1.08 -6.49
CA LEU A 30 3.98 0.25 -5.29
C LEU A 30 4.65 1.02 -4.15
N THR A 31 5.69 1.81 -4.43
CA THR A 31 6.32 2.65 -3.41
C THR A 31 5.35 3.68 -2.83
N THR A 32 4.57 4.34 -3.69
CA THR A 32 3.57 5.33 -3.25
C THR A 32 2.49 4.69 -2.38
N PHE A 33 2.00 3.53 -2.81
CA PHE A 33 1.03 2.74 -2.05
C PHE A 33 1.59 2.31 -0.69
N SER A 34 2.80 1.74 -0.66
CA SER A 34 3.41 1.24 0.58
C SER A 34 3.67 2.37 1.58
N ILE A 35 4.13 3.55 1.14
CA ILE A 35 4.36 4.70 2.03
C ILE A 35 3.03 5.17 2.66
N THR A 36 2.00 5.35 1.85
CA THR A 36 0.68 5.79 2.35
C THR A 36 0.02 4.75 3.25
N ASN A 37 0.24 3.47 2.95
CA ASN A 37 -0.18 2.35 3.79
C ASN A 37 0.52 2.34 5.15
N ASP A 38 1.82 2.63 5.20
CA ASP A 38 2.55 2.74 6.47
C ASP A 38 2.03 3.88 7.34
N VAL A 39 1.69 5.02 6.74
CA VAL A 39 1.05 6.15 7.44
C VAL A 39 -0.25 5.72 8.12
N ALA A 40 -1.13 5.01 7.42
CA ALA A 40 -2.38 4.53 8.01
C ALA A 40 -2.17 3.54 9.16
N LYS A 41 -1.17 2.64 9.05
CA LYS A 41 -0.83 1.71 10.14
C LYS A 41 -0.35 2.45 11.39
N TYR A 42 0.35 3.57 11.27
CA TYR A 42 0.73 4.37 12.43
C TYR A 42 -0.48 4.93 13.18
N PHE A 43 -1.55 5.32 12.48
CA PHE A 43 -2.80 5.73 13.13
C PHE A 43 -3.51 4.59 13.87
N ALA A 44 -3.26 3.32 13.53
CA ALA A 44 -3.80 2.18 14.28
C ALA A 44 -2.95 1.87 15.52
N ILE A 45 -1.63 1.84 15.35
CA ILE A 45 -0.71 1.29 16.35
C ILE A 45 -0.35 2.32 17.43
N ILE A 46 -0.13 3.59 17.07
CA ILE A 46 0.31 4.61 18.04
C ILE A 46 -0.73 4.81 19.15
N PRO A 47 -2.03 5.02 18.86
CA PRO A 47 -3.03 5.16 19.93
C PRO A 47 -3.11 3.89 20.78
N ALA A 48 -3.13 2.71 20.14
CA ALA A 48 -3.21 1.43 20.82
C ALA A 48 -2.05 1.20 21.79
N MET A 49 -0.81 1.45 21.36
CA MET A 49 0.39 1.20 22.17
C MET A 49 0.52 2.15 23.37
N PHE A 50 0.01 3.38 23.24
CA PHE A 50 0.30 4.45 24.19
C PHE A 50 -0.93 5.00 24.94
N ALA A 51 -2.15 4.57 24.62
CA ALA A 51 -3.36 5.06 25.29
C ALA A 51 -3.32 4.89 26.83
N THR A 52 -2.66 3.84 27.33
CA THR A 52 -2.51 3.59 28.77
C THR A 52 -1.53 4.54 29.45
N ALA A 53 -0.46 4.94 28.75
CA ALA A 53 0.57 5.85 29.27
C ALA A 53 0.22 7.33 29.04
N TYR A 54 -0.46 7.62 27.93
CA TYR A 54 -0.83 8.96 27.49
C TYR A 54 -2.28 8.94 26.98
N PRO A 55 -3.28 9.12 27.87
CA PRO A 55 -4.70 9.11 27.48
C PRO A 55 -5.05 10.12 26.38
N GLY A 56 -4.30 11.23 26.28
CA GLY A 56 -4.48 12.21 25.20
C GLY A 56 -4.26 11.64 23.78
N LEU A 57 -3.55 10.52 23.64
CA LEU A 57 -3.37 9.84 22.35
C LEU A 57 -4.57 8.99 21.93
N GLU A 58 -5.54 8.76 22.83
CA GLU A 58 -6.80 8.12 22.47
C GLU A 58 -7.57 8.93 21.42
N ALA A 59 -7.43 10.27 21.44
CA ALA A 59 -8.01 11.15 20.42
C ALA A 59 -7.46 10.91 19.00
N LEU A 60 -6.30 10.25 18.87
CA LEU A 60 -5.73 9.85 17.58
C LEU A 60 -6.27 8.49 17.10
N ASN A 61 -7.11 7.80 17.87
CA ASN A 61 -7.82 6.59 17.45
C ASN A 61 -8.96 6.95 16.47
N ILE A 62 -8.57 7.47 15.30
CA ILE A 62 -9.50 7.88 14.23
C ILE A 62 -10.33 6.68 13.74
N MET A 63 -9.77 5.46 13.83
CA MET A 63 -10.45 4.23 13.44
C MET A 63 -11.44 3.70 14.50
N GLY A 64 -11.41 4.24 15.72
CA GLY A 64 -12.22 3.77 16.84
C GLY A 64 -12.03 2.27 17.11
N LEU A 65 -10.79 1.79 17.10
CA LEU A 65 -10.46 0.38 17.35
C LEU A 65 -10.81 -0.02 18.78
N SER A 66 -11.21 -1.29 18.95
CA SER A 66 -11.93 -1.77 20.13
C SER A 66 -11.04 -1.84 21.39
N SER A 67 -9.81 -2.34 21.24
CA SER A 67 -8.84 -2.45 22.33
C SER A 67 -7.40 -2.36 21.80
N PRO A 68 -6.40 -2.04 22.62
CA PRO A 68 -4.99 -2.07 22.21
C PRO A 68 -4.56 -3.40 21.61
N ARG A 69 -5.04 -4.51 22.19
CA ARG A 69 -4.69 -5.87 21.77
C ARG A 69 -5.29 -6.18 20.39
N SER A 70 -6.59 -5.96 20.23
CA SER A 70 -7.29 -6.17 18.95
C SER A 70 -6.73 -5.28 17.84
N ALA A 71 -6.41 -4.01 18.15
CA ALA A 71 -5.80 -3.08 17.20
C ALA A 71 -4.45 -3.58 16.65
N ILE A 72 -3.55 -4.00 17.53
CA ILE A 72 -2.22 -4.52 17.13
C ILE A 72 -2.38 -5.81 16.33
N THR A 73 -3.22 -6.74 16.79
CA THR A 73 -3.48 -7.99 16.07
C THR A 73 -4.06 -7.74 14.68
N SER A 74 -5.02 -6.82 14.57
CA SER A 74 -5.67 -6.46 13.31
C SER A 74 -4.69 -5.81 12.33
N ALA A 75 -3.82 -4.91 12.81
CA ALA A 75 -2.79 -4.30 12.00
C ALA A 75 -1.77 -5.33 11.46
N ILE A 76 -1.38 -6.32 12.26
CA ILE A 76 -0.49 -7.40 11.85
C ILE A 76 -1.15 -8.30 10.79
N ILE A 77 -2.40 -8.71 11.01
CA ILE A 77 -3.17 -9.52 10.05
C ILE A 77 -3.31 -8.77 8.73
N PHE A 78 -3.69 -7.49 8.78
CA PHE A 78 -3.81 -6.67 7.59
C PHE A 78 -2.49 -6.60 6.82
N ASN A 79 -1.35 -6.42 7.51
CA ASN A 79 -0.03 -6.40 6.88
C ASN A 79 0.32 -7.72 6.18
N ALA A 80 -0.11 -8.86 6.73
CA ALA A 80 0.08 -10.16 6.08
C ALA A 80 -0.78 -10.29 4.81
N LEU A 81 -2.05 -9.87 4.88
CA LEU A 81 -2.99 -9.95 3.77
C LEU A 81 -2.62 -8.98 2.63
N ILE A 82 -2.19 -7.76 2.95
CA ILE A 82 -1.90 -6.75 1.94
C ILE A 82 -0.70 -7.15 1.06
N ILE A 83 0.30 -7.84 1.62
CA ILE A 83 1.42 -8.37 0.84
C ILE A 83 0.89 -9.34 -0.23
N VAL A 84 0.05 -10.31 0.16
CA VAL A 84 -0.53 -11.29 -0.77
C VAL A 84 -1.38 -10.59 -1.83
N ALA A 85 -2.17 -9.59 -1.43
CA ALA A 85 -3.00 -8.81 -2.35
C ALA A 85 -2.19 -7.97 -3.36
N LEU A 86 -0.98 -7.52 -2.99
CA LEU A 86 -0.12 -6.71 -3.86
C LEU A 86 0.75 -7.54 -4.82
N ILE A 87 0.99 -8.83 -4.55
CA ILE A 87 1.78 -9.71 -5.44
C ILE A 87 1.24 -9.71 -6.88
N PRO A 88 -0.07 -9.90 -7.14
CA PRO A 88 -0.60 -9.84 -8.50
C PRO A 88 -0.34 -8.52 -9.20
N LEU A 89 -0.41 -7.40 -8.47
CA LEU A 89 -0.14 -6.07 -9.02
C LEU A 89 1.34 -5.91 -9.39
N ALA A 90 2.25 -6.42 -8.54
CA ALA A 90 3.68 -6.41 -8.80
C ALA A 90 4.07 -7.27 -10.02
N LEU A 91 3.38 -8.40 -10.24
CA LEU A 91 3.65 -9.32 -11.35
C LEU A 91 3.01 -8.87 -12.68
N ARG A 92 1.76 -8.38 -12.65
CA ARG A 92 1.05 -7.93 -13.86
C ARG A 92 1.53 -6.55 -14.34
N GLY A 93 2.06 -5.75 -13.42
CA GLY A 93 2.44 -4.37 -13.69
C GLY A 93 1.23 -3.45 -13.81
N VAL A 94 1.50 -2.15 -13.70
CA VAL A 94 0.52 -1.09 -13.90
C VAL A 94 0.42 -0.78 -15.38
N ARG A 95 -0.81 -0.72 -15.92
CA ARG A 95 -1.04 -0.35 -17.33
C ARG A 95 -0.45 1.04 -17.61
N TYR A 96 0.44 1.09 -18.60
CA TYR A 96 0.98 2.34 -19.11
C TYR A 96 -0.04 3.00 -20.03
N GLU A 97 -0.19 4.32 -19.88
CA GLU A 97 -1.01 5.14 -20.75
C GLU A 97 -0.22 6.41 -21.08
N PRO A 98 0.04 6.71 -22.37
CA PRO A 98 0.87 7.86 -22.74
C PRO A 98 0.24 9.16 -22.26
N ALA A 99 0.93 9.85 -21.35
CA ALA A 99 0.48 11.12 -20.80
C ALA A 99 1.68 11.98 -20.38
N SER A 100 1.45 13.25 -20.06
CA SER A 100 2.49 14.12 -19.52
C SER A 100 3.00 13.60 -18.16
N ALA A 101 4.23 13.94 -17.79
CA ALA A 101 4.79 13.55 -16.50
C ALA A 101 3.94 14.03 -15.32
N HIS A 102 3.32 15.22 -15.44
CA HIS A 102 2.43 15.76 -14.42
C HIS A 102 1.16 14.90 -14.28
N ASP A 103 0.54 14.50 -15.40
CA ASP A 103 -0.70 13.70 -15.36
C ASP A 103 -0.45 12.30 -14.81
N LEU A 104 0.68 11.69 -15.19
CA LEU A 104 1.11 10.40 -14.65
C LEU A 104 1.32 10.47 -13.12
N LEU A 105 1.98 11.53 -12.64
CA LEU A 105 2.18 11.74 -11.20
C LEU A 105 0.85 11.92 -10.48
N ARG A 106 -0.06 12.76 -11.00
CA ARG A 106 -1.38 12.99 -10.39
C ARG A 106 -2.20 11.72 -10.32
N ARG A 107 -2.23 10.93 -11.41
CA ARG A 107 -2.93 9.64 -11.44
C ARG A 107 -2.32 8.66 -10.45
N ASN A 108 -0.99 8.62 -10.35
CA ASN A 108 -0.30 7.76 -9.40
C ASN A 108 -0.64 8.10 -7.95
N LEU A 109 -0.54 9.39 -7.58
CA LEU A 109 -0.90 9.87 -6.24
C LEU A 109 -2.41 9.68 -5.96
N GLY A 110 -3.26 9.94 -6.95
CA GLY A 110 -4.71 9.79 -6.81
C GLY A 110 -5.15 8.34 -6.64
N VAL A 111 -4.61 7.40 -7.41
CA VAL A 111 -5.03 5.99 -7.35
C VAL A 111 -4.26 5.24 -6.27
N TYR A 112 -2.93 5.26 -6.31
CA TYR A 112 -2.10 4.46 -5.40
C TYR A 112 -1.84 5.17 -4.08
N GLY A 113 -1.76 6.50 -4.07
CA GLY A 113 -1.62 7.26 -2.82
C GLY A 113 -2.91 7.27 -2.01
N LEU A 114 -4.05 7.67 -2.60
CA LEU A 114 -5.33 7.62 -1.87
C LEU A 114 -5.77 6.18 -1.60
N GLY A 115 -5.57 5.26 -2.56
CA GLY A 115 -5.85 3.84 -2.35
C GLY A 115 -5.02 3.25 -1.21
N GLY A 116 -3.73 3.54 -1.17
CA GLY A 116 -2.83 3.10 -0.09
C GLY A 116 -3.13 3.75 1.25
N LEU A 117 -3.77 4.92 1.28
CA LEU A 117 -4.24 5.54 2.51
C LEU A 117 -5.59 4.99 2.99
N VAL A 118 -6.59 4.86 2.11
CA VAL A 118 -7.97 4.52 2.49
C VAL A 118 -8.14 3.02 2.76
N LEU A 119 -7.53 2.17 1.93
CA LEU A 119 -7.65 0.71 2.04
C LEU A 119 -7.26 0.17 3.43
N PRO A 120 -6.11 0.55 4.05
CA PRO A 120 -5.76 0.09 5.39
C PRO A 120 -6.72 0.57 6.48
N PHE A 121 -7.25 1.79 6.41
CA PHE A 121 -8.25 2.26 7.39
C PHE A 121 -9.47 1.34 7.41
N VAL A 122 -10.00 1.04 6.23
CA VAL A 122 -11.17 0.15 6.08
C VAL A 122 -10.80 -1.28 6.45
N GLY A 123 -9.69 -1.79 5.93
CA GLY A 123 -9.25 -3.17 6.13
C GLY A 123 -8.93 -3.49 7.59
N ILE A 124 -8.15 -2.65 8.27
CA ILE A 124 -7.82 -2.83 9.69
C ILE A 124 -9.10 -2.76 10.53
N LYS A 125 -10.00 -1.80 10.26
CA LYS A 125 -11.26 -1.69 10.99
C LYS A 125 -12.14 -2.93 10.83
N LEU A 126 -12.27 -3.45 9.61
CA LEU A 126 -13.04 -4.67 9.36
C LEU A 126 -12.43 -5.89 10.06
N ILE A 127 -11.10 -6.00 10.07
CA ILE A 127 -10.42 -7.08 10.81
C ILE A 127 -10.63 -6.92 12.31
N ASP A 128 -10.54 -5.69 12.84
CA ASP A 128 -10.77 -5.39 14.25
C ASP A 128 -12.16 -5.79 14.69
N LEU A 129 -13.18 -5.48 13.88
CA LEU A 129 -14.57 -5.87 14.14
C LEU A 129 -14.78 -7.38 14.14
N LEU A 130 -13.96 -8.16 13.43
CA LEU A 130 -14.03 -9.62 13.45
C LEU A 130 -13.24 -10.21 14.62
N VAL A 131 -12.07 -9.64 14.91
CA VAL A 131 -11.17 -10.10 15.96
C VAL A 131 -11.73 -9.77 17.35
N SER A 132 -12.43 -8.64 17.52
CA SER A 132 -13.06 -8.25 18.78
C SER A 132 -14.18 -9.20 19.21
N LEU A 133 -14.79 -9.93 18.26
CA LEU A 133 -15.79 -10.96 18.57
C LEU A 133 -15.19 -12.20 19.26
N VAL A 134 -13.87 -12.35 19.25
CA VAL A 134 -13.19 -13.49 19.88
C VAL A 134 -13.07 -13.23 21.40
N PRO A 135 -13.53 -14.14 22.27
CA PRO A 135 -13.44 -13.98 23.72
C PRO A 135 -11.99 -13.73 24.18
N GLY A 136 -11.77 -12.66 24.96
CA GLY A 136 -10.46 -12.24 25.48
C GLY A 136 -9.71 -11.19 24.65
N MET A 137 -10.32 -10.71 23.56
CA MET A 137 -9.76 -9.65 22.70
C MET A 137 -10.29 -8.24 23.02
N GLU A 138 -11.29 -8.11 23.88
CA GLU A 138 -11.76 -6.82 24.44
C GLU A 138 -10.80 -6.24 25.48
#